data_AF-A0A367ZM08-F1
#
_entry.id   AF-A0A367ZM08-F1
#
_cell.length_a   1.000
_cell.length_b   1.000
_cell.length_c   1.000
_cell.angle_alpha   90.00
_cell.angle_beta   90.00
_cell.angle_gamma   90.00
#
_symmetry.space_group_name_H-M   'P 1'
#
loop_
_entity.id
_entity.type
_entity.pdbx_description
1 polymer ?
#
loop_
_entity_poly.entity_id
_entity_poly.type
_entity_poly.pdbx_seq_one_letter_code
_entity_poly.pdbx_strand_id
1 'polypeptide(L)'
;MAPGTVGSLPGILLAVLFGSFSAPIQVGAFVLFTLVAIGLADRAERASRIEDPRFVVIDEIAGMWASLLLLWRLDWPVLVIAFALFRAFDVWKFFPLNVFEGFRGGVGIVADDLAAGMLVNLLVRVLLVTGWLP
;
A
#
# COMPACT_ATOMS: atom_id res chain seq x y z
N MET A 1 17.19 11.12 2.63
CA MET A 1 16.47 9.87 2.31
C MET A 1 15.58 9.60 3.49
N ALA A 2 14.27 9.85 3.37
CA ALA A 2 13.35 9.37 4.40
C ALA A 2 13.45 7.84 4.36
N PRO A 3 13.76 7.16 5.48
CA PRO A 3 13.67 5.70 5.52
C PRO A 3 12.27 5.32 5.03
N GLY A 4 12.12 4.29 4.19
CA GLY A 4 10.79 3.83 3.71
C GLY A 4 9.77 3.65 4.85
N THR A 5 10.25 3.44 6.08
CA THR A 5 9.45 3.48 7.31
C THR A 5 8.61 4.75 7.50
N VAL A 6 9.11 5.94 7.17
CA VAL A 6 8.35 7.20 7.28
C VAL A 6 7.41 7.37 6.08
N GLY A 7 7.81 6.79 4.94
CA GLY A 7 7.10 6.89 3.68
C GLY A 7 5.74 6.22 3.67
N SER A 8 5.61 5.08 4.33
CA SER A 8 4.36 4.31 4.33
C SER A 8 3.36 4.73 5.43
N LEU A 9 3.80 5.49 6.46
CA LEU A 9 2.92 5.95 7.56
C LEU A 9 1.67 6.73 7.13
N PRO A 10 1.73 7.63 6.13
CA PRO A 10 0.53 8.30 5.63
C PRO A 10 -0.54 7.33 5.12
N GLY A 11 -0.18 6.13 4.66
CA GLY A 11 -1.15 5.11 4.25
C GLY A 11 -2.00 4.61 5.42
N ILE A 12 -1.41 4.50 6.61
CA ILE A 12 -2.15 4.21 7.85
C ILE A 12 -3.11 5.35 8.19
N LEU A 13 -2.64 6.60 8.08
CA LEU A 13 -3.48 7.77 8.35
C LEU A 13 -4.70 7.81 7.42
N LEU A 14 -4.52 7.53 6.13
CA LEU A 14 -5.61 7.44 5.16
C LEU A 14 -6.58 6.31 5.50
N ALA A 15 -6.08 5.13 5.88
CA ALA A 15 -6.92 4.02 6.30
C ALA A 15 -7.78 4.36 7.54
N VAL A 16 -7.18 4.99 8.56
CA VAL A 16 -7.91 5.40 9.77
C VAL A 16 -8.91 6.51 9.47
N LEU A 17 -8.54 7.50 8.66
CA LEU A 17 -9.41 8.61 8.27
C LEU A 17 -10.64 8.12 7.52
N PHE A 18 -10.47 7.19 6.58
CA PHE A 18 -11.55 6.65 5.77
C PHE A 18 -12.28 5.46 6.40
N GLY A 19 -11.71 4.83 7.43
CA GLY A 19 -12.24 3.59 8.04
C GLY A 19 -13.63 3.71 8.66
N SER A 20 -14.06 4.92 9.05
CA SER A 20 -15.40 5.19 9.59
C SER A 20 -16.47 5.43 8.52
N PHE A 21 -16.09 5.57 7.25
CA PHE A 21 -17.02 5.79 6.15
C PHE A 21 -17.56 4.46 5.58
N SER A 22 -18.65 4.55 4.81
CA SER A 22 -19.20 3.39 4.10
C SER A 22 -18.20 2.78 3.11
N ALA A 23 -18.31 1.47 2.86
CA ALA A 23 -17.42 0.75 1.95
C ALA A 23 -17.30 1.40 0.54
N PRO A 24 -18.38 1.89 -0.11
CA PRO A 24 -18.25 2.57 -1.39
C PRO A 24 -17.39 3.83 -1.34
N ILE A 25 -17.46 4.61 -0.25
CA ILE A 25 -16.64 5.82 -0.06
C ILE A 25 -15.17 5.43 0.10
N GLN A 26 -14.88 4.41 0.91
CA GLN A 26 -13.51 3.91 1.10
C GLN A 26 -12.89 3.46 -0.23
N VAL A 27 -13.61 2.62 -0.98
CA VAL A 27 -13.16 2.13 -2.29
C VAL A 27 -12.99 3.27 -3.29
N GLY A 28 -13.96 4.18 -3.36
CA GLY A 28 -13.90 5.33 -4.27
C GLY A 28 -12.69 6.25 -3.98
N ALA A 29 -12.44 6.54 -2.69
CA ALA A 29 -11.29 7.34 -2.28
C ALA A 29 -9.96 6.64 -2.55
N PHE A 30 -9.88 5.34 -2.27
CA PHE A 30 -8.70 4.52 -2.53
C PHE A 30 -8.37 4.44 -4.02
N VAL A 31 -9.38 4.21 -4.88
CA VAL A 31 -9.21 4.19 -6.34
C VAL A 31 -8.74 5.55 -6.85
N LEU A 32 -9.38 6.64 -6.41
CA LEU A 32 -8.97 7.99 -6.79
C LEU A 32 -7.52 8.28 -6.38
N PHE A 33 -7.15 7.93 -5.15
CA PHE A 33 -5.78 8.09 -4.65
C PHE A 33 -4.78 7.29 -5.49
N THR A 34 -5.10 6.04 -5.81
CA THR A 34 -4.26 5.16 -6.63
C THR A 34 -4.03 5.73 -8.02
N LEU A 35 -5.06 6.27 -8.66
CA LEU A 35 -4.93 6.91 -9.98
C LEU A 35 -4.02 8.15 -9.93
N VAL A 36 -4.12 8.94 -8.86
CA VAL A 36 -3.23 10.09 -8.62
C VAL A 36 -1.79 9.61 -8.36
N ALA A 37 -1.61 8.55 -7.57
CA ALA A 37 -0.32 7.95 -7.27
C ALA A 37 0.40 7.51 -8.56
N ILE A 38 -0.31 6.80 -9.44
CA ILE A 38 0.20 6.36 -10.75
C ILE A 38 0.67 7.57 -11.57
N GLY A 39 -0.17 8.60 -11.70
CA GLY A 39 0.17 9.80 -12.48
C GLY A 39 1.38 10.56 -11.92
N LEU A 40 1.53 10.61 -10.60
CA LEU A 40 2.65 11.27 -9.94
C LEU A 40 3.94 10.45 -10.05
N ALA A 41 3.88 9.14 -9.86
CA ALA A 41 5.02 8.23 -10.03
C ALA A 41 5.54 8.29 -11.48
N ASP A 42 4.64 8.23 -12.45
CA ASP A 42 4.94 8.30 -13.88
C ASP A 42 5.57 9.65 -14.28
N ARG A 43 5.10 10.75 -13.68
CA ARG A 43 5.70 12.07 -13.90
C ARG A 43 7.07 12.19 -13.24
N ALA A 44 7.27 11.61 -12.06
CA ALA A 44 8.53 11.63 -11.33
C ALA A 44 9.62 10.81 -12.04
N GLU A 45 9.28 9.62 -12.55
CA GLU A 45 10.15 8.78 -13.37
C GLU A 45 10.63 9.54 -14.61
N ARG A 46 9.69 10.12 -15.39
CA ARG A 46 10.04 10.91 -16.58
C ARG A 46 10.87 12.16 -16.29
N ALA A 47 10.57 12.87 -15.21
CA ALA A 47 11.26 14.11 -14.87
C ALA A 47 12.69 13.85 -14.38
N SER A 48 12.90 12.76 -13.62
CA SER A 48 14.21 12.37 -13.11
C SER A 48 15.03 11.56 -14.10
N ARG A 49 14.39 10.94 -15.10
CA ARG A 49 15.00 9.98 -16.04
C ARG A 49 15.66 8.79 -15.32
N ILE A 50 15.15 8.46 -14.13
CA ILE A 50 15.55 7.31 -13.34
C ILE A 50 14.36 6.36 -13.38
N GLU A 51 14.60 5.13 -13.85
CA GLU A 51 13.63 4.04 -13.78
C GLU A 51 13.43 3.65 -12.30
N ASP A 52 12.18 3.54 -11.87
CA ASP A 52 11.78 3.27 -10.48
C ASP A 52 12.54 4.11 -9.42
N PRO A 53 12.32 5.44 -9.41
CA PRO A 53 13.05 6.34 -8.55
C PRO A 53 12.65 6.16 -7.08
N ARG A 54 13.58 5.68 -6.24
CA ARG A 54 13.41 5.47 -4.78
C ARG A 54 12.96 6.67 -3.93
N PHE A 55 12.85 7.86 -4.53
CA PHE A 55 12.31 9.05 -3.84
C PHE A 55 10.80 9.23 -4.08
N VAL A 56 10.21 8.44 -4.98
CA VAL A 56 8.77 8.26 -5.08
C VAL A 56 8.37 7.36 -3.92
N VAL A 57 7.43 7.85 -3.12
CA VAL A 57 6.98 7.22 -1.88
C VAL A 57 5.44 7.05 -1.88
N ILE A 58 4.80 7.54 -2.94
CA ILE A 58 3.33 7.56 -3.06
C ILE A 58 2.75 6.18 -3.40
N ASP A 59 3.54 5.35 -4.06
CA ASP A 59 3.41 3.91 -4.17
C ASP A 59 3.34 3.24 -2.79
N GLU A 60 4.30 3.53 -1.89
CA GLU A 60 4.31 2.93 -0.55
C GLU A 60 3.07 3.32 0.26
N ILE A 61 2.61 4.57 0.10
CA ILE A 61 1.38 5.07 0.74
C ILE A 61 0.16 4.30 0.20
N ALA A 62 0.09 4.09 -1.12
CA ALA A 62 -1.00 3.35 -1.75
C ALA A 62 -1.01 1.89 -1.30
N GLY A 63 0.15 1.22 -1.28
CA GLY A 63 0.31 -0.14 -0.79
C GLY A 63 -0.05 -0.30 0.68
N MET A 64 0.42 0.61 1.54
CA MET A 64 0.09 0.58 2.96
C MET A 64 -1.42 0.80 3.19
N TRP A 65 -2.07 1.73 2.47
CA TRP A 65 -3.52 1.90 2.56
C TRP A 65 -4.26 0.63 2.07
N ALA A 66 -3.81 0.02 0.97
CA ALA A 66 -4.37 -1.23 0.46
C ALA A 66 -4.34 -2.34 1.52
N SER A 67 -3.26 -2.41 2.32
CA SER A 67 -3.12 -3.40 3.40
C SER A 67 -4.21 -3.31 4.49
N LEU A 68 -4.79 -2.13 4.69
CA LEU A 68 -5.80 -1.86 5.71
C LEU A 68 -7.21 -1.64 5.14
N LEU A 69 -7.33 -1.61 3.81
CA LEU A 69 -8.58 -1.29 3.13
C LEU A 69 -9.70 -2.24 3.53
N LEU A 70 -10.87 -1.68 3.90
CA LEU A 70 -12.09 -2.40 4.26
C LEU A 70 -11.93 -3.42 5.42
N LEU A 71 -10.96 -3.24 6.32
CA LEU A 71 -10.91 -4.01 7.56
C LEU A 71 -12.00 -3.50 8.53
N TRP A 72 -12.69 -4.41 9.21
CA TRP A 72 -13.72 -4.05 10.20
C TRP A 72 -13.15 -3.65 11.56
N ARG A 73 -11.83 -3.82 11.75
CA ARG A 73 -11.07 -3.45 12.95
C ARG A 73 -9.76 -2.79 12.53
N LEU A 74 -9.44 -1.65 13.16
CA LEU A 74 -8.22 -0.85 12.93
C LEU A 74 -7.59 -0.43 14.27
N ASP A 75 -7.53 -1.36 15.22
CA ASP A 75 -6.89 -1.16 16.52
C ASP A 75 -5.36 -1.33 16.46
N TRP A 76 -4.66 -0.85 17.50
CA TRP A 76 -3.19 -0.81 17.53
C TRP A 76 -2.48 -2.11 17.11
N PRO A 77 -2.89 -3.32 17.56
CA PRO A 77 -2.26 -4.56 17.13
C PRO A 77 -2.38 -4.79 15.62
N VAL A 78 -3.55 -4.51 15.05
CA VAL A 78 -3.82 -4.65 13.61
C VAL A 78 -2.94 -3.70 12.81
N LEU A 79 -2.88 -2.42 13.22
CA LEU A 79 -2.06 -1.41 12.53
C LEU A 79 -0.57 -1.77 12.54
N VAL A 80 -0.06 -2.22 13.69
CA VAL A 80 1.35 -2.61 13.83
C VAL A 80 1.68 -3.85 13.01
N ILE A 81 0.82 -4.87 13.05
CA ILE A 81 1.04 -6.13 12.32
C ILE A 81 0.91 -5.90 10.81
N ALA A 82 -0.10 -5.16 10.36
CA ALA A 82 -0.24 -4.81 8.95
C ALA A 82 0.97 -4.01 8.44
N PHE A 83 1.44 -3.02 9.21
CA PHE A 83 2.63 -2.26 8.87
C PHE A 83 3.90 -3.13 8.78
N ALA A 84 4.12 -3.99 9.77
CA ALA A 84 5.27 -4.88 9.78
C ALA A 84 5.25 -5.88 8.62
N LEU A 85 4.09 -6.48 8.33
CA LEU A 85 3.91 -7.39 7.21
C LEU A 85 4.11 -6.66 5.87
N PHE A 86 3.51 -5.48 5.69
CA PHE A 86 3.67 -4.68 4.48
C PHE A 86 5.13 -4.36 4.21
N ARG A 87 5.86 -3.86 5.21
CA ARG A 87 7.29 -3.57 5.06
C ARG A 87 8.11 -4.83 4.77
N ALA A 88 7.73 -5.99 5.33
CA ALA A 88 8.41 -7.24 5.01
C ALA A 88 8.20 -7.64 3.55
N PHE A 89 6.97 -7.55 3.03
CA PHE A 89 6.66 -7.93 1.65
C PHE A 89 7.20 -6.94 0.62
N ASP A 90 7.10 -5.65 0.89
CA ASP A 90 7.67 -4.56 0.08
C ASP A 90 9.19 -4.75 -0.11
N VAL A 91 9.93 -5.02 0.98
CA VAL A 91 11.39 -5.21 0.91
C VAL A 91 11.77 -6.55 0.26
N TRP A 92 11.01 -7.62 0.50
CA TRP A 92 11.41 -8.96 0.08
C TRP A 92 10.99 -9.32 -1.34
N LYS A 93 10.04 -8.59 -1.96
CA LYS A 93 9.53 -8.82 -3.32
C LYS A 93 9.45 -10.31 -3.67
N PHE A 94 8.74 -11.09 -2.85
CA PHE A 94 8.56 -12.52 -3.11
C PHE A 94 7.45 -12.73 -4.16
N PHE A 95 7.60 -13.79 -4.97
CA PHE A 95 6.59 -14.22 -5.95
C PHE A 95 5.20 -14.33 -5.29
N PRO A 96 4.11 -13.72 -5.82
CA PRO A 96 3.89 -13.31 -7.21
C PRO A 96 4.05 -11.80 -7.51
N LEU A 97 4.68 -11.01 -6.62
CA LEU A 97 4.80 -9.55 -6.79
C LEU A 97 5.59 -9.15 -8.04
N ASN A 98 6.52 -9.99 -8.47
CA ASN A 98 7.42 -9.75 -9.60
C ASN A 98 6.72 -9.89 -10.98
N VAL A 99 5.44 -10.29 -11.01
CA VAL A 99 4.65 -10.37 -12.26
C VAL A 99 4.40 -8.97 -12.83
N PHE A 100 4.43 -7.94 -11.98
CA PHE A 100 4.19 -6.56 -12.40
C PHE A 100 5.45 -5.82 -12.89
N GLU A 101 6.64 -6.42 -12.78
CA GLU A 101 7.90 -5.86 -13.34
C GLU A 101 7.85 -5.68 -14.88
N GLY A 102 6.88 -6.31 -15.56
CA GLY A 102 6.62 -6.10 -16.98
C GLY A 102 5.86 -4.81 -17.33
N PHE A 103 5.25 -4.15 -16.33
CA PHE A 103 4.56 -2.87 -16.54
C PHE A 103 5.54 -1.72 -16.42
N ARG A 104 5.49 -0.81 -17.41
CA ARG A 104 6.35 0.38 -17.47
C ARG A 104 5.62 1.61 -16.96
N GLY A 105 6.38 2.61 -16.53
CA GLY A 105 5.82 3.87 -16.05
C GLY A 105 5.28 3.76 -14.62
N GLY A 106 4.56 4.79 -14.19
CA GLY A 106 3.99 4.85 -12.84
C GLY A 106 2.97 3.75 -12.50
N VAL A 107 2.45 3.02 -13.48
CA VAL A 107 1.61 1.84 -13.22
C VAL A 107 2.44 0.72 -12.61
N GLY A 108 3.62 0.43 -13.16
CA GLY A 108 4.52 -0.59 -12.63
C GLY A 108 4.98 -0.24 -11.22
N ILE A 109 5.43 1.01 -11.03
CA ILE A 109 5.89 1.54 -9.74
C ILE A 109 4.84 1.33 -8.64
N VAL A 110 3.57 1.68 -8.90
CA VAL A 110 2.51 1.58 -7.89
C VAL A 110 1.94 0.16 -7.76
N ALA A 111 1.94 -0.64 -8.84
CA ALA A 111 1.34 -1.97 -8.84
C ALA A 111 2.04 -2.96 -7.90
N ASP A 112 3.38 -2.91 -7.82
CA ASP A 112 4.19 -3.75 -6.92
C ASP A 112 3.73 -3.60 -5.45
N ASP A 113 3.65 -2.35 -4.98
CA ASP A 113 3.27 -2.02 -3.60
C ASP A 113 1.80 -2.30 -3.32
N LEU A 114 0.93 -2.08 -4.31
CA LEU A 114 -0.48 -2.44 -4.20
C LEU A 114 -0.66 -3.96 -4.06
N ALA A 115 0.11 -4.75 -4.80
CA ALA A 115 0.05 -6.20 -4.70
C ALA A 115 0.56 -6.68 -3.33
N ALA A 116 1.65 -6.08 -2.82
CA ALA A 116 2.14 -6.34 -1.47
C ALA A 116 1.08 -5.98 -0.42
N GLY A 117 0.46 -4.80 -0.55
CA GLY A 117 -0.63 -4.35 0.30
C GLY A 117 -1.82 -5.30 0.31
N MET A 118 -2.29 -5.74 -0.86
CA MET A 118 -3.43 -6.66 -0.96
C MET A 118 -3.13 -8.04 -0.34
N LEU A 119 -1.90 -8.54 -0.49
CA LEU A 119 -1.47 -9.78 0.17
C LEU A 119 -1.53 -9.64 1.71
N VAL A 120 -1.03 -8.53 2.24
CA VAL A 120 -1.12 -8.22 3.68
C VAL A 120 -2.56 -8.12 4.12
N ASN A 121 -3.40 -7.44 3.35
CA ASN A 121 -4.82 -7.29 3.67
C ASN A 121 -5.49 -8.65 3.85
N LEU A 122 -5.24 -9.58 2.93
CA LEU A 122 -5.76 -10.94 3.02
C LEU A 122 -5.24 -11.66 4.28
N LEU A 123 -3.94 -11.59 4.56
CA LEU A 123 -3.35 -12.21 5.74
C LEU A 123 -3.92 -11.64 7.05
N VAL A 124 -4.04 -10.32 7.16
CA VAL A 124 -4.60 -9.66 8.33
C VAL A 124 -6.08 -10.03 8.51
N ARG A 125 -6.86 -10.11 7.43
CA ARG A 125 -8.25 -10.62 7.51
C ARG A 125 -8.30 -12.05 8.05
N VAL A 126 -7.43 -12.93 7.57
CA VAL A 126 -7.35 -14.31 8.07
C VAL A 126 -7.03 -14.33 9.57
N LEU A 127 -6.06 -13.53 10.02
CA LEU A 127 -5.69 -13.43 11.43
C LEU A 127 -6.83 -12.88 12.31
N LEU A 128 -7.60 -11.91 11.79
CA LEU A 128 -8.77 -11.35 12.48
C LEU A 128 -9.92 -12.35 12.59
N VAL A 129 -10.22 -13.09 11.53
CA VAL A 129 -11.29 -14.10 11.52
C VAL A 129 -10.95 -15.29 12.42
N THR A 130 -9.69 -15.68 12.45
CA THR A 130 -9.23 -16.84 13.24
C THR A 130 -9.00 -16.49 14.72
N GLY A 131 -9.10 -15.22 15.12
CA GLY A 131 -8.92 -14.76 16.50
C GLY A 131 -7.47 -14.79 17.00
N TRP A 132 -6.50 -14.87 16.09
CA TRP A 132 -5.07 -14.80 16.42
C TRP A 132 -4.61 -13.37 16.67
N LEU A 133 -5.35 -12.40 16.15
CA LEU A 133 -5.23 -11.01 16.54
C LEU A 133 -6.13 -10.75 17.76
N PRO A 134 -5.58 -10.17 18.86
CA PRO A 134 -6.33 -9.88 20.08
C PRO A 134 -7.51 -8.94 19.83
#